data_AF-A0A976S2Q6-F1
#
_entry.id   AF-A0A976S2Q6-F1
#
_cell.length_a   1.000
_cell.length_b   1.000
_cell.length_c   1.000
_cell.angle_alpha   90.00
_cell.angle_beta   90.00
_cell.angle_gamma   90.00
#
_symmetry.space_group_name_H-M   'P 1'
#
loop_
_entity.id
_entity.type
_entity.pdbx_description
1 polymer ?
#
loop_
_entity_poly.entity_id
_entity_poly.type
_entity_poly.pdbx_seq_one_letter_code
_entity_poly.pdbx_strand_id
1 'polypeptide(L)'
;MKWLGGLAAFIAVLAGSLLIHSGTVGAQGLNAFVIESYNIEYKLSRDPDRRSVLEAHETIKANFTRPNTNHGIERTIPNQYKGHPTSLKIISVKDERGQSVAYSTSSVGDATTLRIGDADTYVYGEKTYDITYTQRDVTHYFENTGRTEWYWDTNGVQWRVPIQNLTVAIFLDSSIRGELQDTPKCYYGYSGSTTQCAFNDESGVYRLSLQGLRSSQNATVAFGFTKDAFAPYQKSFFDTLVMIWIAIVIITSILGFVAAIALVVIYSRKTNRTKELKPIPVEYIPPRGVSVMTAGQIVTPLGSVFGAQLIDFAVRHYIEIIETRPKSGWRPAEYDIHIIRDASELLAEEQEILSDMFGHVPAVGERLALKSLRYDYAYSARTMDNDRKLSDLIDGEYALRSKDVDPEGKLLFRRWALALLIIGLITLSPFLLFAALISFILSFTLKPLTDKGLALRRYLMGLDIYIKAAEVDRIRMLQGPDTAEKVGASLDPNDSGQLVKLYERVLPYAIFFGREKEWTKRLGEFYTQTGQSPEWYSGSSTFNAVAFSSAISSFSYAASSSSGSSSSSSSGGSSGGGSSGGGGGGGGGGGW
;
A
#
# COMPACT_ATOMS: atom_id res chain seq x y z
N MET A 1 3.00 18.73 11.19
CA MET A 1 2.25 17.50 10.81
C MET A 1 2.80 16.77 9.57
N LYS A 2 3.60 17.42 8.70
CA LYS A 2 4.16 16.86 7.44
C LYS A 2 4.71 15.42 7.55
N TRP A 3 5.39 15.07 8.65
CA TRP A 3 5.93 13.72 8.92
C TRP A 3 4.89 12.57 8.89
N LEU A 4 3.62 12.81 9.24
CA LEU A 4 2.61 11.74 9.26
C LEU A 4 2.14 11.34 7.85
N GLY A 5 2.10 12.29 6.91
CA GLY A 5 1.88 11.99 5.49
C GLY A 5 3.04 11.19 4.90
N GLY A 6 4.28 11.57 5.23
CA GLY A 6 5.48 10.82 4.87
C GLY A 6 5.46 9.38 5.40
N LEU A 7 5.06 9.17 6.66
CA LEU A 7 4.97 7.83 7.25
C LEU A 7 3.92 6.94 6.56
N ALA A 8 2.76 7.52 6.20
CA ALA A 8 1.72 6.80 5.46
C ALA A 8 2.19 6.42 4.04
N ALA A 9 2.90 7.32 3.35
CA ALA A 9 3.53 7.01 2.06
C ALA A 9 4.61 5.92 2.18
N PHE A 10 5.40 5.92 3.27
CA PHE A 10 6.43 4.91 3.51
C PHE A 10 5.83 3.50 3.73
N ILE A 11 4.67 3.42 4.41
CA ILE A 11 3.90 2.18 4.58
C ILE A 11 3.38 1.68 3.21
N ALA A 12 2.91 2.57 2.34
CA ALA A 12 2.47 2.21 0.99
C ALA A 12 3.64 1.72 0.09
N VAL A 13 4.80 2.36 0.16
CA VAL A 13 5.99 1.98 -0.63
C VAL A 13 6.53 0.61 -0.20
N LEU A 14 6.55 0.29 1.09
CA LEU A 14 6.93 -1.04 1.58
C LEU A 14 5.92 -2.15 1.23
N ALA A 15 4.65 -1.81 0.99
CA ALA A 15 3.65 -2.76 0.51
C ALA A 15 3.66 -2.93 -1.03
N GLY A 16 4.11 -1.93 -1.79
CA GLY A 16 4.07 -1.92 -3.26
C GLY A 16 5.33 -2.39 -3.98
N SER A 17 6.45 -2.59 -3.29
CA SER A 17 7.78 -2.78 -3.89
C SER A 17 8.19 -4.24 -4.16
N LEU A 18 7.22 -5.17 -4.24
CA LEU A 18 7.46 -6.60 -4.52
C LEU A 18 6.65 -7.16 -5.71
N LEU A 19 6.26 -6.30 -6.65
CA LEU A 19 5.76 -6.70 -7.97
C LEU A 19 6.87 -6.65 -9.01
N ILE A 20 7.71 -7.68 -9.01
CA ILE A 20 8.61 -7.99 -10.14
C ILE A 20 7.74 -8.13 -11.39
N HIS A 21 7.89 -7.21 -12.34
CA HIS A 21 7.24 -7.31 -13.63
C HIS A 21 7.93 -8.38 -14.47
N SER A 22 7.50 -9.63 -14.28
CA SER A 22 7.84 -10.75 -15.16
C SER A 22 7.30 -10.49 -16.56
N GLY A 23 8.13 -9.88 -17.41
CA GLY A 23 7.78 -9.53 -18.78
C GLY A 23 7.33 -10.74 -19.57
N THR A 24 6.08 -10.72 -20.06
CA THR A 24 5.48 -11.83 -20.79
C THR A 24 6.02 -11.93 -22.22
N VAL A 25 7.24 -12.44 -22.35
CA VAL A 25 7.80 -12.88 -23.65
C VAL A 25 6.94 -14.05 -24.17
N GLY A 26 6.62 -14.04 -25.47
CA GLY A 26 5.61 -14.92 -26.05
C GLY A 26 5.93 -16.42 -25.96
N ALA A 27 5.26 -17.14 -25.06
CA ALA A 27 5.53 -18.56 -24.74
C ALA A 27 5.25 -19.59 -25.85
N GLN A 28 4.92 -19.16 -27.08
CA GLN A 28 4.71 -20.06 -28.23
C GLN A 28 6.00 -20.66 -28.79
N GLY A 29 7.17 -20.05 -28.54
CA GLY A 29 8.46 -20.61 -28.97
C GLY A 29 8.87 -21.85 -28.15
N LEU A 30 8.78 -21.74 -26.82
CA LEU A 30 9.34 -22.69 -25.85
C LEU A 30 8.63 -24.05 -25.79
N ASN A 31 7.50 -24.22 -26.49
CA ASN A 31 6.71 -25.45 -26.49
C ASN A 31 6.66 -26.08 -27.90
N ALA A 32 7.63 -25.76 -28.76
CA ALA A 32 7.77 -26.29 -30.12
C ALA A 32 8.53 -27.64 -30.16
N PHE A 33 8.15 -28.57 -29.28
CA PHE A 33 8.71 -29.92 -29.21
C PHE A 33 7.63 -30.95 -28.90
N VAL A 34 7.99 -32.24 -28.98
CA VAL A 34 7.09 -33.36 -28.73
C VAL A 34 7.74 -34.32 -27.73
N ILE A 35 6.94 -34.94 -26.86
CA ILE A 35 7.38 -36.06 -26.03
C ILE A 35 7.10 -37.34 -26.81
N GLU A 36 8.15 -38.09 -27.17
CA GLU A 36 8.06 -39.29 -27.99
C GLU A 36 7.64 -40.51 -27.17
N SER A 37 8.20 -40.61 -25.96
CA SER A 37 7.78 -41.57 -24.94
C SER A 37 7.79 -40.91 -23.57
N TYR A 38 6.76 -41.24 -22.79
CA TYR A 38 6.66 -40.93 -21.38
C TYR A 38 6.34 -42.24 -20.67
N ASN A 39 7.32 -42.77 -19.94
CA ASN A 39 7.15 -43.97 -19.13
C ASN A 39 7.05 -43.56 -17.66
N ILE A 40 6.04 -44.06 -16.95
CA ILE A 40 5.81 -43.76 -15.54
C ILE A 40 5.68 -45.07 -14.76
N GLU A 41 6.60 -45.31 -13.83
CA GLU A 41 6.45 -46.38 -12.84
C GLU A 41 5.98 -45.80 -11.51
N TYR A 42 4.85 -46.29 -11.01
CA TYR A 42 4.31 -45.95 -9.70
C TYR A 42 4.35 -47.18 -8.79
N LYS A 43 5.04 -47.09 -7.65
CA LYS A 43 5.00 -48.11 -6.59
C LYS A 43 4.16 -47.56 -5.45
N LEU A 44 2.93 -48.07 -5.32
CA LEU A 44 2.05 -47.72 -4.20
C LEU A 44 2.26 -48.72 -3.07
N SER A 45 2.55 -48.19 -1.88
CA SER A 45 2.90 -48.95 -0.68
C SER A 45 2.37 -48.26 0.57
N ARG A 46 2.71 -48.78 1.76
CA ARG A 46 2.21 -48.29 3.04
C ARG A 46 3.33 -48.22 4.08
N ASP A 47 3.43 -47.11 4.81
CA ASP A 47 4.45 -46.93 5.86
C ASP A 47 4.07 -47.60 7.19
N PRO A 48 4.97 -47.67 8.19
CA PRO A 48 4.66 -48.27 9.50
C PRO A 48 3.52 -47.59 10.27
N ASP A 49 3.25 -46.31 10.00
CA ASP A 49 2.10 -45.56 10.57
C ASP A 49 0.78 -45.86 9.82
N ARG A 50 0.83 -46.80 8.86
CA ARG A 50 -0.21 -47.20 7.91
C ARG A 50 -0.61 -46.13 6.88
N ARG A 51 0.15 -45.05 6.66
CA ARG A 51 -0.15 -44.06 5.60
C ARG A 51 0.27 -44.58 4.23
N SER A 52 -0.39 -44.12 3.17
CA SER A 52 0.02 -44.42 1.80
C SER A 52 1.36 -43.74 1.46
N VAL A 53 2.20 -44.45 0.70
CA VAL A 53 3.46 -43.95 0.16
C VAL A 53 3.53 -44.29 -1.32
N LEU A 54 3.85 -43.29 -2.13
CA LEU A 54 4.04 -43.40 -3.57
C LEU A 54 5.50 -43.12 -3.91
N GLU A 55 6.20 -44.11 -4.45
CA GLU A 55 7.46 -43.90 -5.17
C GLU A 55 7.13 -43.78 -6.66
N ALA A 56 7.66 -42.76 -7.32
CA ALA A 56 7.43 -42.47 -8.73
C ALA A 56 8.74 -42.36 -9.49
N HIS A 57 8.83 -43.06 -10.62
CA HIS A 57 9.92 -42.95 -11.58
C HIS A 57 9.35 -42.55 -12.95
N GLU A 58 9.71 -41.36 -13.41
CA GLU A 58 9.22 -40.77 -14.67
C GLU A 58 10.38 -40.63 -15.66
N THR A 59 10.33 -41.38 -16.76
CA THR A 59 11.27 -41.27 -17.88
C THR A 59 10.59 -40.52 -19.02
N ILE A 60 11.05 -39.31 -19.31
CA ILE A 60 10.48 -38.42 -20.34
C ILE A 60 11.49 -38.27 -21.49
N LYS A 61 11.20 -38.83 -22.66
CA LYS A 61 11.99 -38.62 -23.90
C LYS A 61 11.35 -37.50 -24.72
N ALA A 62 12.02 -36.35 -24.79
CA ALA A 62 11.57 -35.17 -25.53
C ALA A 62 12.47 -34.91 -26.75
N ASN A 63 11.87 -34.54 -27.89
CA ASN A 63 12.60 -34.22 -29.13
C ASN A 63 12.44 -32.74 -29.50
N PHE A 64 13.49 -31.96 -29.20
CA PHE A 64 13.54 -30.51 -29.36
C PHE A 64 13.84 -30.12 -30.81
N THR A 65 12.79 -29.77 -31.56
CA THR A 65 12.87 -29.51 -33.01
C THR A 65 13.51 -28.17 -33.40
N ARG A 66 13.78 -27.28 -32.43
CA ARG A 66 14.35 -25.94 -32.66
C ARG A 66 15.63 -25.73 -31.84
N PRO A 67 16.76 -25.39 -32.48
CA PRO A 67 17.98 -25.03 -31.74
C PRO A 67 17.79 -23.68 -31.03
N ASN A 68 18.64 -23.40 -30.03
CA ASN A 68 18.73 -22.11 -29.34
C ASN A 68 17.38 -21.57 -28.83
N THR A 69 16.47 -22.47 -28.48
CA THR A 69 15.09 -22.14 -28.08
C THR A 69 14.78 -22.59 -26.66
N ASN A 70 15.25 -23.78 -26.25
CA ASN A 70 14.95 -24.35 -24.94
C ASN A 70 16.22 -24.71 -24.15
N HIS A 71 16.16 -24.56 -22.83
CA HIS A 71 17.19 -24.97 -21.87
C HIS A 71 16.91 -26.36 -21.29
N GLY A 72 15.66 -26.81 -21.35
CA GLY A 72 15.24 -28.15 -20.95
C GLY A 72 13.72 -28.25 -20.79
N ILE A 73 13.26 -28.96 -19.76
CA ILE A 73 11.83 -29.09 -19.44
C ILE A 73 11.46 -28.50 -18.08
N GLU A 74 10.24 -27.97 -17.99
CA GLU A 74 9.54 -27.74 -16.74
C GLU A 74 8.61 -28.93 -16.47
N ARG A 75 8.67 -29.48 -15.25
CA ARG A 75 7.83 -30.60 -14.78
C ARG A 75 7.13 -30.18 -13.49
N THR A 76 5.81 -30.06 -13.52
CA THR A 76 4.98 -29.64 -12.38
C THR A 76 4.30 -30.85 -11.73
N ILE A 77 4.57 -31.05 -10.44
CA ILE A 77 4.07 -32.17 -9.62
C ILE A 77 3.25 -31.58 -8.46
N PRO A 78 2.01 -32.03 -8.19
CA PRO A 78 1.23 -31.56 -7.05
C PRO A 78 1.90 -31.89 -5.72
N ASN A 79 1.92 -30.94 -4.80
CA ASN A 79 2.45 -31.08 -3.43
C ASN A 79 1.34 -31.12 -2.36
N GLN A 80 0.07 -31.02 -2.77
CA GLN A 80 -1.11 -31.22 -1.93
C GLN A 80 -2.12 -32.16 -2.60
N TYR A 81 -2.93 -32.85 -1.79
CA TYR A 81 -4.08 -33.64 -2.21
C TYR A 81 -5.20 -33.43 -1.20
N LYS A 82 -6.44 -33.25 -1.66
CA LYS A 82 -7.67 -33.10 -0.83
C LYS A 82 -7.45 -32.29 0.48
N GLY A 83 -6.82 -31.12 0.37
CA GLY A 83 -6.60 -30.18 1.48
C GLY A 83 -5.46 -30.49 2.45
N HIS A 84 -4.56 -31.43 2.15
CA HIS A 84 -3.38 -31.75 2.95
C HIS A 84 -2.12 -31.96 2.08
N PRO A 85 -0.90 -31.72 2.60
CA PRO A 85 0.34 -31.84 1.84
C PRO A 85 0.74 -33.30 1.61
N THR A 86 1.11 -33.65 0.38
CA THR A 86 1.55 -35.01 -0.02
C THR A 86 3.03 -35.29 0.30
N SER A 87 3.66 -34.45 1.14
CA SER A 87 5.05 -34.61 1.60
C SER A 87 6.08 -34.82 0.48
N LEU A 88 5.86 -34.20 -0.70
CA LEU A 88 6.66 -34.39 -1.92
C LEU A 88 8.16 -34.17 -1.70
N LYS A 89 8.97 -35.17 -2.09
CA LYS A 89 10.44 -35.12 -2.07
C LYS A 89 11.00 -35.61 -3.39
N ILE A 90 11.77 -34.77 -4.07
CA ILE A 90 12.53 -35.15 -5.26
C ILE A 90 13.79 -35.89 -4.81
N ILE A 91 14.05 -37.07 -5.38
CA ILE A 91 15.15 -37.96 -5.02
C ILE A 91 16.31 -37.82 -6.01
N SER A 92 16.03 -37.78 -7.32
CA SER A 92 17.03 -37.51 -8.35
C SER A 92 16.42 -37.05 -9.66
N VAL A 93 17.21 -36.34 -10.47
CA VAL A 93 16.93 -36.01 -11.87
C VAL A 93 18.18 -36.37 -12.70
N LYS A 94 18.03 -37.14 -13.78
CA LYS A 94 19.14 -37.68 -14.58
C LYS A 94 18.93 -37.57 -16.10
N ASP A 95 20.02 -37.68 -16.85
CA ASP A 95 20.06 -37.69 -18.32
C ASP A 95 20.05 -39.11 -18.92
N GLU A 96 20.06 -39.21 -20.26
CA GLU A 96 20.19 -40.48 -21.00
C GLU A 96 21.46 -41.31 -20.72
N ARG A 97 22.38 -40.83 -19.87
CA ARG A 97 23.61 -41.50 -19.44
C ARG A 97 23.61 -41.83 -17.94
N GLY A 98 22.51 -41.55 -17.24
CA GLY A 98 22.38 -41.70 -15.79
C GLY A 98 23.14 -40.66 -14.96
N GLN A 99 23.68 -39.61 -15.59
CA GLN A 99 24.37 -38.50 -14.94
C GLN A 99 23.33 -37.52 -14.35
N SER A 100 23.66 -36.86 -13.24
CA SER A 100 22.71 -35.96 -12.58
C SER A 100 22.57 -34.63 -13.35
N VAL A 101 21.33 -34.23 -13.63
CA VAL A 101 21.02 -32.99 -14.36
C VAL A 101 20.70 -31.87 -13.38
N ALA A 102 21.16 -30.65 -13.67
CA ALA A 102 20.82 -29.48 -12.88
C ALA A 102 19.30 -29.21 -12.92
N TYR A 103 18.73 -28.87 -11.76
CA TYR A 103 17.34 -28.42 -11.67
C TYR A 103 17.15 -27.42 -10.52
N SER A 104 16.12 -26.60 -10.65
CA SER A 104 15.62 -25.72 -9.58
C SER A 104 14.16 -26.04 -9.28
N THR A 105 13.71 -25.72 -8.06
CA THR A 105 12.33 -25.99 -7.62
C THR A 105 11.65 -24.70 -7.16
N SER A 106 10.43 -24.47 -7.65
CA SER A 106 9.54 -23.42 -7.16
C SER A 106 8.20 -24.04 -6.76
N SER A 107 7.65 -23.64 -5.61
CA SER A 107 6.34 -24.11 -5.15
C SER A 107 5.37 -22.96 -5.10
N VAL A 108 4.23 -23.09 -5.78
CA VAL A 108 3.19 -22.06 -5.89
C VAL A 108 1.84 -22.75 -5.75
N GLY A 109 1.06 -22.34 -4.74
CA GLY A 109 -0.23 -22.97 -4.44
C GLY A 109 -0.07 -24.42 -3.97
N ASP A 110 -0.65 -25.34 -4.73
CA ASP A 110 -0.76 -26.79 -4.49
C ASP A 110 0.21 -27.64 -5.32
N ALA A 111 1.16 -27.01 -6.03
CA ALA A 111 2.15 -27.71 -6.86
C ALA A 111 3.58 -27.18 -6.72
N THR A 112 4.53 -28.05 -7.06
CA THR A 112 5.97 -27.75 -7.17
C THR A 112 6.41 -27.99 -8.61
N THR A 113 6.99 -26.97 -9.24
CA THR A 113 7.59 -27.06 -10.57
C THR A 113 9.09 -27.27 -10.44
N LEU A 114 9.57 -28.36 -11.04
CA LEU A 114 10.98 -28.59 -11.31
C LEU A 114 11.30 -27.94 -12.67
N ARG A 115 12.23 -27.00 -12.69
CA ARG A 115 12.81 -26.46 -13.91
C ARG A 115 14.15 -27.15 -14.13
N ILE A 116 14.19 -28.07 -15.09
CA ILE A 116 15.26 -29.05 -15.33
C ILE A 116 16.03 -28.67 -16.59
N GLY A 117 17.35 -28.60 -16.50
CA GLY A 117 18.23 -28.11 -17.55
C GLY A 117 19.22 -27.07 -17.01
N ASP A 118 20.06 -26.55 -17.89
CA ASP A 118 21.09 -25.55 -17.58
C ASP A 118 20.69 -24.19 -18.19
N ALA A 119 20.72 -23.13 -17.37
CA ALA A 119 20.34 -21.79 -17.80
C ALA A 119 21.31 -21.17 -18.83
N ASP A 120 22.55 -21.65 -18.89
CA ASP A 120 23.56 -21.16 -19.84
C ASP A 120 23.67 -22.03 -21.12
N THR A 121 23.00 -23.19 -21.16
CA THR A 121 23.10 -24.17 -22.27
C THR A 121 21.73 -24.46 -22.91
N TYR A 122 21.66 -24.45 -24.24
CA TYR A 122 20.45 -24.85 -24.99
C TYR A 122 20.45 -26.34 -25.36
N VAL A 123 19.29 -26.99 -25.29
CA VAL A 123 19.05 -28.35 -25.76
C VAL A 123 18.50 -28.39 -27.20
N TYR A 124 18.83 -29.44 -27.94
CA TYR A 124 18.35 -29.71 -29.29
C TYR A 124 18.32 -31.21 -29.56
N GLY A 125 17.38 -31.66 -30.42
CA GLY A 125 17.18 -33.08 -30.72
C GLY A 125 16.63 -33.88 -29.53
N GLU A 126 16.90 -35.19 -29.51
CA GLU A 126 16.43 -36.08 -28.46
C GLU A 126 17.16 -35.85 -27.12
N LYS A 127 16.39 -35.72 -26.03
CA LYS A 127 16.86 -35.66 -24.64
C LYS A 127 15.99 -36.56 -23.76
N THR A 128 16.60 -37.27 -22.82
CA THR A 128 15.85 -38.05 -21.81
C THR A 128 16.02 -37.41 -20.44
N TYR A 129 14.92 -37.34 -19.69
CA TYR A 129 14.90 -36.89 -18.30
C TYR A 129 14.31 -37.99 -17.42
N ASP A 130 15.13 -38.57 -16.57
CA ASP A 130 14.75 -39.59 -15.58
C ASP A 130 14.57 -38.93 -14.21
N ILE A 131 13.32 -38.79 -13.77
CA ILE A 131 12.92 -38.08 -12.55
C ILE A 131 12.43 -39.11 -11.54
N THR A 132 13.04 -39.14 -10.36
CA THR A 132 12.60 -39.99 -9.24
C THR A 132 12.12 -39.12 -8.09
N TYR A 133 10.91 -39.36 -7.60
CA TYR A 133 10.35 -38.66 -6.44
C TYR A 133 9.52 -39.57 -5.55
N THR A 134 9.27 -39.11 -4.32
CA THR A 134 8.40 -39.79 -3.35
C THR A 134 7.34 -38.84 -2.82
N GLN A 135 6.16 -39.39 -2.55
CA GLN A 135 5.03 -38.72 -1.91
C GLN A 135 4.42 -39.63 -0.85
N ARG A 136 3.65 -39.06 0.06
CA ARG A 136 2.80 -39.77 1.01
C ARG A 136 1.40 -39.21 1.01
N ASP A 137 0.51 -39.87 1.74
CA ASP A 137 -0.84 -39.35 1.99
C ASP A 137 -1.60 -39.11 0.66
N VAL A 138 -1.35 -39.98 -0.32
CA VAL A 138 -1.86 -39.89 -1.71
C VAL A 138 -3.25 -40.52 -1.88
N THR A 139 -3.83 -41.04 -0.80
CA THR A 139 -5.11 -41.78 -0.77
C THR A 139 -6.15 -41.04 0.06
N HIS A 140 -7.41 -41.10 -0.35
CA HIS A 140 -8.50 -40.38 0.33
C HIS A 140 -9.73 -41.25 0.51
N TYR A 141 -10.47 -41.08 1.61
CA TYR A 141 -11.74 -41.77 1.84
C TYR A 141 -12.90 -41.03 1.17
N PHE A 142 -13.59 -41.70 0.25
CA PHE A 142 -14.70 -41.13 -0.51
C PHE A 142 -16.03 -41.62 0.04
N GLU A 143 -16.79 -40.73 0.69
CA GLU A 143 -18.09 -41.06 1.30
C GLU A 143 -19.10 -41.63 0.29
N ASN A 144 -19.04 -41.17 -0.96
CA ASN A 144 -19.92 -41.60 -2.04
C ASN A 144 -19.63 -43.01 -2.60
N THR A 145 -18.46 -43.59 -2.30
CA THR A 145 -18.12 -44.98 -2.64
C THR A 145 -17.90 -45.87 -1.41
N GLY A 146 -17.82 -45.28 -0.21
CA GLY A 146 -17.58 -45.97 1.06
C GLY A 146 -16.17 -46.54 1.21
N ARG A 147 -15.22 -46.08 0.38
CA ARG A 147 -13.89 -46.68 0.19
C ARG A 147 -12.77 -45.67 0.33
N THR A 148 -11.57 -46.17 0.59
CA THR A 148 -10.34 -45.37 0.51
C THR A 148 -9.71 -45.60 -0.87
N GLU A 149 -9.53 -44.55 -1.65
CA GLU A 149 -9.11 -44.65 -3.05
C GLU A 149 -7.79 -43.91 -3.30
N TRP A 150 -6.95 -44.50 -4.15
CA TRP A 150 -5.89 -43.79 -4.86
C TRP A 150 -6.47 -43.34 -6.22
N TYR A 151 -6.91 -42.08 -6.27
CA TYR A 151 -7.47 -41.46 -7.48
C TYR A 151 -6.48 -40.42 -8.00
N TRP A 152 -5.77 -40.78 -9.07
CA TRP A 152 -4.49 -40.18 -9.44
C TRP A 152 -4.40 -39.87 -10.94
N ASP A 153 -4.12 -38.61 -11.28
CA ASP A 153 -3.73 -38.24 -12.64
C ASP A 153 -2.27 -38.61 -12.86
N THR A 154 -1.94 -39.18 -14.02
CA THR A 154 -0.62 -39.80 -14.26
C THR A 154 0.37 -38.82 -14.88
N ASN A 155 0.25 -38.56 -16.18
CA ASN A 155 1.08 -37.57 -16.87
C ASN A 155 0.68 -36.13 -16.49
N GLY A 156 -0.63 -35.86 -16.41
CA GLY A 156 -1.21 -34.59 -15.99
C GLY A 156 -1.81 -33.69 -17.06
N VAL A 157 -2.77 -32.86 -16.66
CA VAL A 157 -3.56 -32.00 -17.57
C VAL A 157 -2.88 -30.67 -17.95
N GLN A 158 -1.78 -30.30 -17.29
CA GLN A 158 -1.05 -29.05 -17.53
C GLN A 158 0.12 -29.21 -18.53
N TRP A 159 0.23 -30.34 -19.24
CA TRP A 159 1.25 -30.50 -20.28
C TRP A 159 0.94 -29.63 -21.51
N ARG A 160 1.83 -28.67 -21.78
CA ARG A 160 1.72 -27.73 -22.91
C ARG A 160 2.08 -28.37 -24.27
N VAL A 161 2.78 -29.50 -24.26
CA VAL A 161 3.20 -30.26 -25.46
C VAL A 161 2.44 -31.60 -25.60
N PRO A 162 2.30 -32.15 -26.82
CA PRO A 162 1.71 -33.47 -27.02
C PRO A 162 2.68 -34.61 -26.64
N ILE A 163 2.12 -35.78 -26.33
CA ILE A 163 2.82 -37.02 -25.95
C ILE A 163 2.43 -38.12 -26.96
N GLN A 164 3.40 -38.63 -27.72
CA GLN A 164 3.15 -39.66 -28.73
C GLN A 164 2.81 -41.02 -28.10
N ASN A 165 3.54 -41.42 -27.06
CA ASN A 165 3.32 -42.68 -26.32
C ASN A 165 3.41 -42.41 -24.81
N LEU A 166 2.34 -42.69 -24.07
CA LEU A 166 2.32 -42.73 -22.61
C LEU A 166 2.18 -44.18 -22.17
N THR A 167 3.13 -44.67 -21.37
CA THR A 167 3.05 -45.98 -20.71
C THR A 167 3.10 -45.77 -19.20
N VAL A 168 2.16 -46.37 -18.47
CA VAL A 168 2.15 -46.32 -16.99
C VAL A 168 2.12 -47.74 -16.45
N ALA A 169 3.04 -48.07 -15.55
CA ALA A 169 3.12 -49.34 -14.83
C ALA A 169 2.93 -49.10 -13.34
N ILE A 170 1.97 -49.79 -12.74
CA ILE A 170 1.54 -49.57 -11.35
C ILE A 170 1.78 -50.86 -10.57
N PHE A 171 2.73 -50.78 -9.64
CA PHE A 171 3.11 -51.86 -8.74
C PHE A 171 2.43 -51.63 -7.39
N LEU A 172 1.53 -52.54 -7.00
CA LEU A 172 1.00 -52.55 -5.63
C LEU A 172 1.92 -53.38 -4.75
N ASP A 173 2.32 -52.87 -3.58
CA ASP A 173 3.05 -53.67 -2.61
C ASP A 173 2.17 -54.80 -2.02
N SER A 174 2.84 -55.90 -1.69
CA SER A 174 2.29 -57.06 -0.97
C SER A 174 1.43 -56.69 0.26
N SER A 175 1.77 -55.63 1.00
CA SER A 175 1.05 -55.19 2.19
C SER A 175 -0.32 -54.53 1.92
N ILE A 176 -0.64 -54.20 0.67
CA ILE A 176 -1.90 -53.56 0.27
C ILE A 176 -2.70 -54.32 -0.82
N ARG A 177 -2.11 -55.31 -1.52
CA ARG A 177 -2.83 -56.09 -2.56
C ARG A 177 -4.10 -56.77 -2.03
N GLY A 178 -4.06 -57.30 -0.81
CA GLY A 178 -5.21 -57.97 -0.17
C GLY A 178 -6.34 -57.01 0.24
N GLU A 179 -6.08 -55.70 0.23
CA GLU A 179 -7.06 -54.66 0.58
C GLU A 179 -7.78 -54.09 -0.65
N LEU A 180 -7.39 -54.47 -1.87
CA LEU A 180 -7.94 -53.93 -3.11
C LEU A 180 -9.44 -54.31 -3.26
N GLN A 181 -10.24 -53.39 -3.79
CA GLN A 181 -11.69 -53.52 -3.97
C GLN A 181 -12.09 -53.15 -5.40
N ASP A 182 -12.86 -54.04 -6.03
CA ASP A 182 -13.23 -54.03 -7.45
C ASP A 182 -12.04 -54.06 -8.43
N THR A 183 -12.34 -54.07 -9.74
CA THR A 183 -11.35 -53.85 -10.78
C THR A 183 -10.93 -52.37 -10.84
N PRO A 184 -9.61 -52.06 -10.84
CA PRO A 184 -9.13 -50.70 -11.04
C PRO A 184 -9.62 -50.09 -12.35
N LYS A 185 -9.85 -48.78 -12.37
CA LYS A 185 -10.37 -48.06 -13.55
C LYS A 185 -9.38 -47.04 -14.08
N CYS A 186 -9.40 -46.88 -15.40
CA CYS A 186 -8.58 -45.92 -16.14
C CYS A 186 -9.52 -45.05 -16.98
N TYR A 187 -9.29 -43.74 -16.98
CA TYR A 187 -9.98 -42.75 -17.81
C TYR A 187 -8.94 -41.89 -18.54
N TYR A 188 -9.23 -41.45 -19.77
CA TYR A 188 -8.28 -40.61 -20.51
C TYR A 188 -8.93 -39.51 -21.35
N GLY A 189 -8.14 -38.50 -21.69
CA GLY A 189 -8.52 -37.35 -22.51
C GLY A 189 -8.30 -36.02 -21.79
N TYR A 190 -8.95 -34.96 -22.27
CA TYR A 190 -8.95 -33.66 -21.60
C TYR A 190 -9.59 -33.75 -20.21
N SER A 191 -9.31 -32.76 -19.34
CA SER A 191 -10.22 -32.54 -18.21
C SER A 191 -11.63 -32.25 -18.73
N GLY A 192 -12.62 -32.89 -18.13
CA GLY A 192 -13.96 -33.09 -18.69
C GLY A 192 -14.25 -34.53 -19.17
N SER A 193 -13.23 -35.30 -19.54
CA SER A 193 -13.42 -36.63 -20.15
C SER A 193 -13.90 -37.71 -19.17
N THR A 194 -14.75 -38.60 -19.67
CA THR A 194 -15.18 -39.87 -19.04
C THR A 194 -14.83 -41.10 -19.88
N THR A 195 -14.07 -40.94 -20.98
CA THR A 195 -13.67 -42.05 -21.86
C THR A 195 -12.74 -43.00 -21.10
N GLN A 196 -13.06 -44.30 -21.11
CA GLN A 196 -12.33 -45.32 -20.37
C GLN A 196 -11.12 -45.85 -21.16
N CYS A 197 -10.09 -46.26 -20.43
CA CYS A 197 -8.96 -47.06 -20.90
C CYS A 197 -8.92 -48.40 -20.13
N ALA A 198 -8.20 -49.38 -20.69
CA ALA A 198 -8.04 -50.71 -20.10
C ALA A 198 -6.66 -50.86 -19.44
N PHE A 199 -6.58 -51.69 -18.41
CA PHE A 199 -5.33 -52.21 -17.88
C PHE A 199 -5.06 -53.61 -18.43
N ASN A 200 -3.79 -53.92 -18.64
CA ASN A 200 -3.27 -55.29 -18.65
C ASN A 200 -2.74 -55.59 -17.23
N ASP A 201 -3.25 -56.61 -16.55
CA ASP A 201 -2.79 -57.05 -15.22
C ASP A 201 -1.87 -58.26 -15.37
N GLU A 202 -0.59 -58.06 -15.11
CA GLU A 202 0.43 -59.10 -15.18
C GLU A 202 0.98 -59.38 -13.78
N SER A 203 0.31 -60.29 -13.06
CA SER A 203 0.68 -60.77 -11.72
C SER A 203 0.72 -59.67 -10.63
N GLY A 204 -0.24 -58.73 -10.67
CA GLY A 204 -0.31 -57.62 -9.71
C GLY A 204 0.51 -56.39 -10.10
N VAL A 205 0.86 -56.28 -11.38
CA VAL A 205 1.37 -55.06 -12.01
C VAL A 205 0.37 -54.61 -13.07
N TYR A 206 -0.25 -53.46 -12.85
CA TYR A 206 -1.26 -52.91 -13.76
C TYR A 206 -0.58 -51.99 -14.76
N ARG A 207 -0.63 -52.36 -16.05
CA ARG A 207 -0.03 -51.60 -17.15
C ARG A 207 -1.11 -50.98 -18.03
N LEU A 208 -0.94 -49.72 -18.40
CA LEU A 208 -1.73 -49.03 -19.43
C LEU A 208 -0.79 -48.42 -20.47
N SER A 209 -1.26 -48.32 -21.72
CA SER A 209 -0.55 -47.65 -22.81
C SER A 209 -1.54 -46.83 -23.63
N LEU A 210 -1.18 -45.60 -23.97
CA LEU A 210 -1.99 -44.66 -24.74
C LEU A 210 -1.12 -43.95 -25.78
N GLN A 211 -1.70 -43.71 -26.96
CA GLN A 211 -1.00 -43.11 -28.10
C GLN A 211 -1.66 -41.81 -28.57
N GLY A 212 -0.84 -40.88 -29.06
CA GLY A 212 -1.30 -39.64 -29.70
C GLY A 212 -2.01 -38.65 -28.76
N LEU A 213 -1.64 -38.62 -27.48
CA LEU A 213 -2.21 -37.69 -26.50
C LEU A 213 -1.84 -36.25 -26.89
N ARG A 214 -2.88 -35.41 -27.05
CA ARG A 214 -2.72 -33.99 -27.35
C ARG A 214 -2.26 -33.22 -26.10
N SER A 215 -1.74 -32.02 -26.33
CA SER A 215 -1.54 -31.02 -25.27
C SER A 215 -2.79 -30.92 -24.37
N SER A 216 -2.57 -30.83 -23.06
CA SER A 216 -3.58 -30.90 -21.99
C SER A 216 -4.46 -32.17 -21.89
N GLN A 217 -4.06 -33.29 -22.53
CA GLN A 217 -4.69 -34.59 -22.29
C GLN A 217 -3.94 -35.42 -21.26
N ASN A 218 -4.68 -36.17 -20.46
CA ASN A 218 -4.21 -36.93 -19.32
C ASN A 218 -4.80 -38.34 -19.29
N ALA A 219 -4.17 -39.26 -18.54
CA ALA A 219 -4.81 -40.47 -18.05
C ALA A 219 -4.95 -40.44 -16.50
N THR A 220 -6.18 -40.61 -16.02
CA THR A 220 -6.52 -40.74 -14.60
C THR A 220 -6.73 -42.21 -14.25
N VAL A 221 -6.12 -42.67 -13.15
CA VAL A 221 -6.29 -44.02 -12.61
C VAL A 221 -7.02 -44.00 -11.26
N ALA A 222 -7.81 -45.03 -11.01
CA ALA A 222 -8.63 -45.18 -9.82
C ALA A 222 -8.48 -46.59 -9.24
N PHE A 223 -7.87 -46.69 -8.06
CA PHE A 223 -7.71 -47.92 -7.29
C PHE A 223 -8.47 -47.79 -5.96
N GLY A 224 -9.55 -48.55 -5.80
CA GLY A 224 -10.32 -48.60 -4.57
C GLY A 224 -9.76 -49.65 -3.61
N PHE A 225 -9.74 -49.34 -2.32
CA PHE A 225 -9.31 -50.23 -1.24
C PHE A 225 -10.37 -50.28 -0.13
N THR A 226 -10.22 -51.22 0.81
CA THR A 226 -10.99 -51.23 2.06
C THR A 226 -10.84 -49.87 2.78
N LYS A 227 -11.87 -49.48 3.53
CA LYS A 227 -11.91 -48.20 4.26
C LYS A 227 -10.64 -48.00 5.10
N ASP A 228 -10.26 -49.02 5.86
CA ASP A 228 -9.17 -48.96 6.83
C ASP A 228 -7.80 -49.40 6.27
N ALA A 229 -7.68 -49.57 4.94
CA ALA A 229 -6.42 -49.93 4.26
C ALA A 229 -5.28 -48.93 4.53
N PHE A 230 -5.61 -47.65 4.69
CA PHE A 230 -4.65 -46.59 4.99
C PHE A 230 -5.11 -45.76 6.20
N ALA A 231 -4.16 -45.26 6.98
CA ALA A 231 -4.43 -44.24 7.99
C ALA A 231 -4.70 -42.88 7.32
N PRO A 232 -5.64 -42.06 7.86
CA PRO A 232 -5.85 -40.71 7.38
C PRO A 232 -4.67 -39.79 7.73
N TYR A 233 -4.48 -38.73 6.95
CA TYR A 233 -3.47 -37.71 7.20
C TYR A 233 -3.59 -37.12 8.61
N GLN A 234 -2.46 -37.04 9.33
CA GLN A 234 -2.34 -36.37 10.61
C GLN A 234 -1.30 -35.25 10.52
N LYS A 235 -1.67 -34.05 10.99
CA LYS A 235 -0.75 -32.90 11.09
C LYS A 235 0.35 -33.21 12.10
N SER A 236 1.59 -32.81 11.78
CA SER A 236 2.70 -32.85 12.73
C SER A 236 2.44 -31.91 13.90
N PHE A 237 2.98 -32.25 15.07
CA PHE A 237 3.02 -31.36 16.23
C PHE A 237 3.66 -30.00 15.88
N PHE A 238 4.68 -30.00 15.02
CA PHE A 238 5.31 -28.78 14.52
C PHE A 238 4.39 -27.96 13.62
N ASP A 239 3.56 -28.58 12.77
CA ASP A 239 2.59 -27.87 11.93
C ASP A 239 1.55 -27.14 12.79
N THR A 240 1.09 -27.80 13.86
CA THR A 240 0.16 -27.20 14.84
C THR A 240 0.81 -26.03 15.59
N LEU A 241 2.08 -26.15 16.01
CA LEU A 241 2.81 -25.04 16.62
C LEU A 241 3.01 -23.86 15.65
N VAL A 242 3.34 -24.13 14.39
CA VAL A 242 3.48 -23.09 13.34
C VAL A 242 2.14 -22.39 13.10
N MET A 243 1.02 -23.12 13.03
CA MET A 243 -0.31 -22.52 12.90
C MET A 243 -0.70 -21.65 14.10
N ILE A 244 -0.38 -22.07 15.32
CA ILE A 244 -0.59 -21.27 16.54
C ILE A 244 0.28 -20.00 16.52
N TRP A 245 1.55 -20.13 16.14
CA TRP A 245 2.46 -18.99 16.02
C TRP A 245 2.00 -17.99 14.94
N ILE A 246 1.56 -18.46 13.77
CA ILE A 246 0.96 -17.60 12.71
C ILE A 246 -0.26 -16.85 13.26
N ALA A 247 -1.15 -17.50 14.00
CA ALA A 247 -2.30 -16.84 14.63
C ALA A 247 -1.87 -15.75 15.63
N ILE A 248 -0.83 -16.01 16.44
CA ILE A 248 -0.24 -15.04 17.36
C ILE A 248 0.38 -13.86 16.58
N VAL A 249 1.11 -14.10 15.49
CA VAL A 249 1.70 -13.05 14.63
C VAL A 249 0.59 -12.17 14.02
N ILE A 250 -0.52 -12.75 13.56
CA ILE A 250 -1.66 -12.00 13.02
C ILE A 250 -2.30 -11.12 14.10
N ILE A 251 -2.65 -11.69 15.25
CA ILE A 251 -3.31 -10.97 16.36
C ILE A 251 -2.39 -9.84 16.87
N THR A 252 -1.11 -10.13 17.11
CA THR A 252 -0.15 -9.12 17.58
C THR A 252 0.13 -8.04 16.55
N SER A 253 0.05 -8.36 15.25
CA SER A 253 0.20 -7.36 14.18
C SER A 253 -0.97 -6.38 14.13
N ILE A 254 -2.21 -6.86 14.29
CA ILE A 254 -3.40 -6.00 14.42
C ILE A 254 -3.28 -5.11 15.66
N LEU A 255 -2.88 -5.67 16.81
CA LEU A 255 -2.65 -4.92 18.04
C LEU A 255 -1.53 -3.88 17.89
N GLY A 256 -0.44 -4.19 17.19
CA GLY A 256 0.65 -3.26 16.89
C GLY A 256 0.21 -2.09 16.01
N PHE A 257 -0.61 -2.34 14.99
CA PHE A 257 -1.19 -1.28 14.15
C PHE A 257 -2.13 -0.36 14.95
N VAL A 258 -3.01 -0.94 15.77
CA VAL A 258 -3.89 -0.16 16.67
C VAL A 258 -3.07 0.63 17.70
N ALA A 259 -2.00 0.05 18.25
CA ALA A 259 -1.10 0.72 19.18
C ALA A 259 -0.37 1.91 18.50
N ALA A 260 0.11 1.76 17.26
CA ALA A 260 0.73 2.85 16.51
C ALA A 260 -0.22 4.04 16.32
N ILE A 261 -1.49 3.79 15.95
CA ILE A 261 -2.52 4.83 15.84
C ILE A 261 -2.79 5.46 17.22
N ALA A 262 -2.95 4.65 18.26
CA ALA A 262 -3.22 5.12 19.62
C ALA A 262 -2.07 6.01 20.15
N LEU A 263 -0.81 5.63 19.92
CA LEU A 263 0.38 6.41 20.27
C LEU A 263 0.37 7.79 19.59
N VAL A 264 0.08 7.86 18.29
CA VAL A 264 -0.02 9.13 17.54
C VAL A 264 -1.17 10.00 18.06
N VAL A 265 -2.33 9.41 18.37
CA VAL A 265 -3.49 10.13 18.92
C VAL A 265 -3.19 10.65 20.34
N ILE A 266 -2.57 9.84 21.20
CA ILE A 266 -2.19 10.22 22.57
C ILE A 266 -1.11 11.32 22.53
N TYR A 267 -0.11 11.18 21.67
CA TYR A 267 0.92 12.20 21.44
C TYR A 267 0.31 13.52 20.98
N SER A 268 -0.58 13.49 19.97
CA SER A 268 -1.29 14.68 19.49
C SER A 268 -2.16 15.33 20.57
N ARG A 269 -2.85 14.53 21.40
CA ARG A 269 -3.66 15.04 22.53
C ARG A 269 -2.79 15.66 23.63
N LYS A 270 -1.64 15.08 23.99
CA LYS A 270 -0.74 15.61 25.02
C LYS A 270 0.02 16.84 24.52
N THR A 271 0.64 16.79 23.34
CA THR A 271 1.35 17.94 22.75
C THR A 271 0.45 19.16 22.59
N ASN A 272 -0.79 18.98 22.15
CA ASN A 272 -1.72 20.08 21.89
C ASN A 272 -2.67 20.39 23.07
N ARG A 273 -2.41 19.82 24.26
CA ARG A 273 -3.16 20.00 25.53
C ARG A 273 -4.69 19.99 25.35
N THR A 274 -5.20 19.04 24.57
CA THR A 274 -6.60 19.08 24.11
C THR A 274 -7.65 18.95 25.22
N LYS A 275 -7.27 18.50 26.42
CA LYS A 275 -8.15 18.42 27.60
C LYS A 275 -8.49 19.80 28.17
N GLU A 276 -7.55 20.74 28.10
CA GLU A 276 -7.59 22.04 28.79
C GLU A 276 -8.08 23.18 27.87
N LEU A 277 -8.48 22.82 26.65
CA LEU A 277 -8.84 23.76 25.59
C LEU A 277 -10.15 24.51 25.86
N LYS A 278 -11.13 23.88 26.52
CA LYS A 278 -12.47 24.43 26.78
C LYS A 278 -12.51 25.28 28.08
N PRO A 279 -13.39 26.29 28.18
CA PRO A 279 -14.26 26.83 27.12
C PRO A 279 -13.46 27.52 26.01
N ILE A 280 -14.09 27.74 24.85
CA ILE A 280 -13.53 28.47 23.72
C ILE A 280 -14.43 29.69 23.49
N PRO A 281 -13.99 30.92 23.79
CA PRO A 281 -14.74 32.13 23.42
C PRO A 281 -14.73 32.31 21.89
N VAL A 282 -15.64 33.13 21.37
CA VAL A 282 -15.64 33.52 19.95
C VAL A 282 -14.73 34.73 19.79
N GLU A 283 -13.87 34.73 18.77
CA GLU A 283 -12.91 35.80 18.50
C GLU A 283 -13.15 36.39 17.12
N TYR A 284 -13.17 37.72 17.00
CA TYR A 284 -13.70 38.43 15.81
C TYR A 284 -12.62 39.00 14.90
N ILE A 285 -11.37 39.05 15.37
CA ILE A 285 -10.22 39.61 14.65
C ILE A 285 -8.99 38.69 14.76
N PRO A 286 -8.04 38.74 13.82
CA PRO A 286 -6.76 38.03 13.95
C PRO A 286 -6.01 38.34 15.26
N PRO A 287 -5.26 37.36 15.81
CA PRO A 287 -4.39 37.59 16.95
C PRO A 287 -3.31 38.64 16.60
N ARG A 288 -2.98 39.51 17.55
CA ARG A 288 -1.91 40.51 17.37
C ARG A 288 -0.54 39.89 17.64
N GLY A 289 0.47 40.25 16.83
CA GLY A 289 1.84 39.78 17.01
C GLY A 289 2.05 38.28 16.73
N VAL A 290 1.23 37.70 15.85
CA VAL A 290 1.31 36.29 15.44
C VAL A 290 1.12 36.19 13.94
N SER A 291 2.13 35.66 13.24
CA SER A 291 2.05 35.36 11.81
C SER A 291 1.08 34.20 11.52
N VAL A 292 0.58 34.12 10.29
CA VAL A 292 -0.25 32.99 9.84
C VAL A 292 0.58 31.69 9.81
N MET A 293 1.89 31.80 9.55
CA MET A 293 2.85 30.70 9.66
C MET A 293 2.96 30.15 11.09
N THR A 294 3.12 31.02 12.08
CA THR A 294 3.12 30.63 13.50
C THR A 294 1.78 30.01 13.89
N ALA A 295 0.65 30.55 13.42
CA ALA A 295 -0.67 29.94 13.63
C ALA A 295 -0.75 28.50 13.10
N GLY A 296 -0.15 28.21 11.94
CA GLY A 296 -0.09 26.88 11.31
C GLY A 296 0.71 25.81 12.08
N GLN A 297 1.55 26.20 13.04
CA GLN A 297 2.27 25.30 13.93
C GLN A 297 1.54 25.05 15.26
N ILE A 298 0.44 25.77 15.52
CA ILE A 298 -0.36 25.73 16.75
C ILE A 298 -1.76 25.12 16.49
N VAL A 299 -2.36 25.41 15.34
CA VAL A 299 -3.62 24.83 14.85
C VAL A 299 -3.40 24.20 13.48
N THR A 300 -4.03 23.06 13.22
CA THR A 300 -3.98 22.40 11.91
C THR A 300 -4.65 23.29 10.85
N PRO A 301 -3.93 23.73 9.80
CA PRO A 301 -4.55 24.47 8.70
C PRO A 301 -5.47 23.55 7.87
N LEU A 302 -6.46 24.16 7.22
CA LEU A 302 -7.36 23.50 6.26
C LEU A 302 -7.23 24.07 4.83
N GLY A 303 -6.59 25.23 4.67
CA GLY A 303 -6.19 25.80 3.38
C GLY A 303 -4.70 26.17 3.33
N SER A 304 -4.34 27.04 2.37
CA SER A 304 -2.94 27.36 2.10
C SER A 304 -2.34 28.35 3.11
N VAL A 305 -1.43 27.90 3.97
CA VAL A 305 -0.76 28.76 4.97
C VAL A 305 0.11 29.83 4.30
N PHE A 306 0.86 29.45 3.24
CA PHE A 306 1.68 30.39 2.47
C PHE A 306 0.83 31.39 1.68
N GLY A 307 -0.23 30.91 1.02
CA GLY A 307 -1.19 31.80 0.34
C GLY A 307 -1.87 32.76 1.32
N ALA A 308 -2.27 32.29 2.50
CA ALA A 308 -2.82 33.12 3.57
C ALA A 308 -1.81 34.17 4.08
N GLN A 309 -0.54 33.79 4.30
CA GLN A 309 0.52 34.71 4.76
C GLN A 309 0.78 35.83 3.73
N LEU A 310 0.76 35.53 2.42
CA LEU A 310 0.88 36.57 1.39
C LEU A 310 -0.32 37.53 1.38
N ILE A 311 -1.55 37.01 1.53
CA ILE A 311 -2.73 37.88 1.68
C ILE A 311 -2.67 38.69 2.99
N ASP A 312 -2.07 38.16 4.06
CA ASP A 312 -1.88 38.90 5.31
C ASP A 312 -0.87 40.06 5.18
N PHE A 313 0.19 39.89 4.38
CA PHE A 313 1.08 41.00 3.99
C PHE A 313 0.37 42.04 3.12
N ALA A 314 -0.51 41.59 2.22
CA ALA A 314 -1.26 42.47 1.33
C ALA A 314 -2.28 43.32 2.12
N VAL A 315 -3.09 42.69 2.97
CA VAL A 315 -4.08 43.34 3.85
C VAL A 315 -3.44 44.20 4.93
N ARG A 316 -2.20 43.92 5.36
CA ARG A 316 -1.40 44.82 6.22
C ARG A 316 -0.69 45.94 5.46
N HIS A 317 -0.87 46.06 4.14
CA HIS A 317 -0.22 47.02 3.25
C HIS A 317 1.32 46.99 3.32
N TYR A 318 1.92 45.79 3.36
CA TYR A 318 3.35 45.59 3.10
C TYR A 318 3.63 45.26 1.64
N ILE A 319 2.71 44.55 0.97
CA ILE A 319 2.79 44.25 -0.46
C ILE A 319 1.52 44.67 -1.20
N GLU A 320 1.67 44.98 -2.48
CA GLU A 320 0.60 45.03 -3.47
C GLU A 320 0.70 43.77 -4.35
N ILE A 321 -0.45 43.14 -4.65
CA ILE A 321 -0.55 41.99 -5.56
C ILE A 321 -1.04 42.49 -6.92
N ILE A 322 -0.19 42.35 -7.95
CA ILE A 322 -0.44 42.86 -9.30
C ILE A 322 -0.75 41.68 -10.24
N GLU A 323 -1.95 41.63 -10.82
CA GLU A 323 -2.32 40.67 -11.87
C GLU A 323 -1.72 41.09 -13.22
N THR A 324 -0.53 40.56 -13.55
CA THR A 324 0.19 40.90 -14.77
C THR A 324 -0.36 40.18 -16.00
N ARG A 325 -1.02 39.02 -15.84
CA ARG A 325 -1.86 38.40 -16.90
C ARG A 325 -3.09 37.68 -16.32
N PRO A 326 -4.32 37.97 -16.80
CA PRO A 326 -5.49 37.21 -16.40
C PRO A 326 -5.49 35.78 -16.97
N LYS A 327 -6.18 34.88 -16.28
CA LYS A 327 -6.34 33.46 -16.64
C LYS A 327 -7.00 33.33 -18.03
N SER A 328 -6.40 32.55 -18.92
CA SER A 328 -6.88 32.39 -20.30
C SER A 328 -6.89 30.92 -20.74
N GLY A 329 -8.08 30.31 -20.77
CA GLY A 329 -8.27 28.90 -21.07
C GLY A 329 -7.45 28.00 -20.15
N TRP A 330 -6.49 27.27 -20.72
CA TRP A 330 -5.56 26.38 -20.02
C TRP A 330 -4.38 27.10 -19.35
N ARG A 331 -4.14 28.40 -19.63
CA ARG A 331 -3.05 29.16 -19.02
C ARG A 331 -3.51 29.74 -17.66
N PRO A 332 -2.78 29.50 -16.56
CA PRO A 332 -3.07 30.14 -15.27
C PRO A 332 -2.84 31.65 -15.36
N ALA A 333 -3.41 32.41 -14.42
CA ALA A 333 -3.09 33.81 -14.25
C ALA A 333 -1.65 33.99 -13.72
N GLU A 334 -1.00 35.06 -14.14
CA GLU A 334 0.35 35.44 -13.74
C GLU A 334 0.26 36.68 -12.84
N TYR A 335 1.02 36.66 -11.74
CA TYR A 335 0.97 37.67 -10.67
C TYR A 335 2.38 38.08 -10.27
N ASP A 336 2.52 39.37 -9.95
CA ASP A 336 3.74 39.97 -9.45
C ASP A 336 3.46 40.55 -8.04
N ILE A 337 4.45 40.50 -7.16
CA ILE A 337 4.44 41.14 -5.84
C ILE A 337 5.23 42.44 -5.94
N HIS A 338 4.69 43.52 -5.36
CA HIS A 338 5.31 44.83 -5.29
C HIS A 338 5.41 45.28 -3.81
N ILE A 339 6.60 45.65 -3.34
CA ILE A 339 6.80 46.07 -1.94
C ILE A 339 6.39 47.53 -1.79
N ILE A 340 5.44 47.80 -0.88
CA ILE A 340 4.87 49.14 -0.66
C ILE A 340 5.17 49.74 0.73
N ARG A 341 5.74 48.95 1.64
CA ARG A 341 6.21 49.36 2.97
C ARG A 341 7.50 48.62 3.34
N ASP A 342 8.33 49.25 4.17
CA ASP A 342 9.54 48.64 4.71
C ASP A 342 9.21 47.35 5.50
N ALA A 343 9.95 46.28 5.26
CA ALA A 343 9.71 44.97 5.86
C ALA A 343 10.22 44.85 7.33
N SER A 344 11.05 45.77 7.81
CA SER A 344 11.68 45.69 9.15
C SER A 344 10.70 45.76 10.33
N GLU A 345 9.46 46.16 10.11
CA GLU A 345 8.37 46.14 11.11
C GLU A 345 7.61 44.80 11.18
N LEU A 346 7.91 43.84 10.29
CA LEU A 346 7.34 42.48 10.30
C LEU A 346 8.02 41.58 11.35
N LEU A 347 7.37 40.45 11.68
CA LEU A 347 7.96 39.42 12.55
C LEU A 347 9.19 38.74 11.90
N ALA A 348 10.04 38.09 12.69
CA ALA A 348 11.28 37.49 12.19
C ALA A 348 11.04 36.44 11.09
N GLU A 349 10.06 35.55 11.25
CA GLU A 349 9.70 34.57 10.21
C GLU A 349 9.04 35.22 8.98
N GLU A 350 8.50 36.43 9.13
CA GLU A 350 7.82 37.17 8.06
C GLU A 350 8.82 37.95 7.19
N GLN A 351 9.82 38.55 7.82
CA GLN A 351 10.99 39.13 7.15
C GLN A 351 11.75 38.05 6.37
N GLU A 352 11.96 36.88 6.98
CA GLU A 352 12.60 35.73 6.35
C GLU A 352 11.90 35.33 5.05
N ILE A 353 10.58 35.12 5.07
CA ILE A 353 9.79 34.74 3.88
C ILE A 353 9.96 35.73 2.73
N LEU A 354 9.88 37.03 3.00
CA LEU A 354 10.11 38.04 1.95
C LEU A 354 11.57 38.02 1.47
N SER A 355 12.53 37.89 2.37
CA SER A 355 13.95 37.83 2.00
C SER A 355 14.32 36.60 1.18
N ASP A 356 13.68 35.45 1.42
CA ASP A 356 13.87 34.25 0.64
C ASP A 356 13.25 34.37 -0.74
N MET A 357 12.05 34.95 -0.83
CA MET A 357 11.37 35.16 -2.11
C MET A 357 12.16 36.10 -3.03
N PHE A 358 12.71 37.20 -2.51
CA PHE A 358 13.49 38.15 -3.31
C PHE A 358 14.97 37.74 -3.47
N GLY A 359 15.53 36.98 -2.52
CA GLY A 359 16.94 36.59 -2.46
C GLY A 359 17.82 37.48 -1.56
N HIS A 360 17.26 38.59 -1.09
CA HIS A 360 17.83 39.61 -0.21
C HIS A 360 16.67 40.32 0.52
N VAL A 361 16.97 41.12 1.55
CA VAL A 361 15.95 41.96 2.21
C VAL A 361 15.44 43.01 1.22
N PRO A 362 14.17 42.98 0.79
CA PRO A 362 13.73 43.73 -0.39
C PRO A 362 13.43 45.20 -0.07
N ALA A 363 13.63 46.07 -1.05
CA ALA A 363 13.42 47.50 -0.92
C ALA A 363 11.99 47.95 -1.26
N VAL A 364 11.55 49.08 -0.71
CA VAL A 364 10.27 49.71 -1.08
C VAL A 364 10.30 50.11 -2.56
N GLY A 365 9.27 49.73 -3.31
CA GLY A 365 9.17 49.86 -4.77
C GLY A 365 9.71 48.66 -5.56
N GLU A 366 10.36 47.68 -4.91
CA GLU A 366 10.88 46.48 -5.58
C GLU A 366 9.75 45.54 -6.02
N ARG A 367 9.96 44.79 -7.11
CA ARG A 367 8.96 43.91 -7.74
C ARG A 367 9.50 42.52 -8.05
N LEU A 368 8.70 41.50 -7.74
CA LEU A 368 9.00 40.09 -7.95
C LEU A 368 7.85 39.39 -8.68
N ALA A 369 8.08 38.97 -9.93
CA ALA A 369 7.15 38.14 -10.68
C ALA A 369 7.14 36.72 -10.10
N LEU A 370 6.05 36.29 -9.43
CA LEU A 370 5.98 35.01 -8.68
C LEU A 370 6.26 33.77 -9.54
N LYS A 371 6.14 33.91 -10.86
CA LYS A 371 6.50 32.89 -11.85
C LYS A 371 8.00 32.53 -11.84
N SER A 372 8.90 33.42 -11.40
CA SER A 372 10.34 33.15 -11.31
C SER A 372 10.66 32.09 -10.25
N LEU A 373 9.99 32.14 -9.09
CA LEU A 373 10.16 31.20 -7.98
C LEU A 373 9.77 29.76 -8.36
N ARG A 374 8.89 29.60 -9.35
CA ARG A 374 8.40 28.30 -9.76
C ARG A 374 9.49 27.53 -10.50
N TYR A 375 10.04 26.53 -9.81
CA TYR A 375 11.23 25.75 -10.17
C TYR A 375 12.58 26.46 -9.95
N ASP A 376 12.63 27.56 -9.18
CA ASP A 376 13.91 28.11 -8.73
C ASP A 376 14.51 27.24 -7.60
N TYR A 377 15.65 26.60 -7.91
CA TYR A 377 16.41 25.81 -6.95
C TYR A 377 17.03 26.68 -5.84
N ALA A 378 17.40 27.94 -6.11
CA ALA A 378 17.98 28.83 -5.10
C ALA A 378 16.93 29.25 -4.07
N TYR A 379 15.73 29.65 -4.49
CA TYR A 379 14.57 29.84 -3.61
C TYR A 379 14.22 28.55 -2.84
N SER A 380 14.18 27.40 -3.52
CA SER A 380 13.93 26.11 -2.87
C SER A 380 15.02 25.71 -1.87
N ALA A 381 16.27 26.18 -2.03
CA ALA A 381 17.38 25.90 -1.13
C ALA A 381 17.39 26.85 0.07
N ARG A 382 17.06 28.14 -0.13
CA ARG A 382 16.86 29.13 0.94
C ARG A 382 15.77 28.66 1.91
N THR A 383 14.60 28.32 1.37
CA THR A 383 13.40 27.94 2.14
C THR A 383 13.48 26.59 2.90
N MET A 384 14.62 25.87 2.87
CA MET A 384 14.74 24.53 3.45
C MET A 384 14.75 24.50 4.98
N ASP A 385 15.19 25.57 5.65
CA ASP A 385 15.35 25.60 7.11
C ASP A 385 14.33 26.49 7.84
N ASN A 386 13.45 27.20 7.13
CA ASN A 386 12.39 28.05 7.71
C ASN A 386 11.46 27.25 8.62
N ASP A 387 11.09 26.02 8.23
CA ASP A 387 10.29 25.09 9.04
C ASP A 387 10.96 24.77 10.40
N ARG A 388 12.30 24.84 10.45
CA ARG A 388 13.11 24.69 11.66
C ARG A 388 13.27 26.02 12.40
N LYS A 389 13.68 27.11 11.74
CA LYS A 389 13.85 28.43 12.35
C LYS A 389 12.57 28.91 13.02
N LEU A 390 11.42 28.71 12.36
CA LEU A 390 10.09 28.95 12.92
C LEU A 390 9.81 28.08 14.16
N SER A 391 10.21 26.80 14.16
CA SER A 391 10.11 25.96 15.38
C SER A 391 11.02 26.47 16.49
N ASP A 392 12.23 26.91 16.16
CA ASP A 392 13.21 27.44 17.11
C ASP A 392 12.75 28.80 17.67
N LEU A 393 12.00 29.63 16.92
CA LEU A 393 11.29 30.83 17.43
C LEU A 393 10.09 30.48 18.32
N ILE A 394 9.27 29.51 17.92
CA ILE A 394 8.06 29.07 18.63
C ILE A 394 8.37 28.44 19.99
N ASP A 395 9.42 27.62 20.05
CA ASP A 395 9.97 27.09 21.29
C ASP A 395 10.80 28.15 22.03
N GLY A 396 11.49 29.02 21.29
CA GLY A 396 12.52 29.96 21.75
C GLY A 396 12.02 31.27 22.34
N GLU A 397 11.58 32.17 21.47
CA GLU A 397 11.25 33.57 21.78
C GLU A 397 9.77 33.72 22.13
N TYR A 398 8.90 33.18 21.29
CA TYR A 398 7.44 33.22 21.50
C TYR A 398 7.00 32.33 22.66
N ALA A 399 7.82 31.32 23.00
CA ALA A 399 7.62 30.39 24.11
C ALA A 399 6.19 29.79 24.12
N LEU A 400 5.69 29.41 22.95
CA LEU A 400 4.37 28.81 22.75
C LEU A 400 4.38 27.30 23.00
N ARG A 401 5.57 26.69 22.96
CA ARG A 401 5.84 25.30 23.33
C ARG A 401 6.90 25.24 24.42
N SER A 402 6.83 24.21 25.26
CA SER A 402 7.71 24.09 26.43
C SER A 402 9.15 23.73 26.03
N LYS A 403 10.10 24.63 26.32
CA LYS A 403 11.54 24.28 26.35
C LYS A 403 11.80 23.15 27.35
N ASP A 404 11.19 23.28 28.53
CA ASP A 404 11.16 22.26 29.57
C ASP A 404 10.26 21.09 29.15
N VAL A 405 10.90 20.21 28.41
CA VAL A 405 10.60 18.80 28.21
C VAL A 405 9.76 18.20 29.35
N ASP A 406 8.50 17.87 29.05
CA ASP A 406 7.60 17.03 29.86
C ASP A 406 8.25 15.66 30.17
N PRO A 407 8.85 15.49 31.37
CA PRO A 407 9.77 14.38 31.59
C PRO A 407 9.02 13.08 31.85
N GLU A 408 7.88 13.16 32.53
CA GLU A 408 6.96 12.05 32.74
C GLU A 408 6.39 11.53 31.42
N GLY A 409 6.00 12.44 30.52
CA GLY A 409 5.54 12.09 29.18
C GLY A 409 6.59 11.33 28.39
N LYS A 410 7.83 11.85 28.33
CA LYS A 410 8.92 11.16 27.62
C LYS A 410 9.28 9.82 28.26
N LEU A 411 9.31 9.73 29.59
CA LEU A 411 9.54 8.48 30.31
C LEU A 411 8.44 7.44 30.03
N LEU A 412 7.18 7.88 29.95
CA LEU A 412 6.03 7.02 29.68
C LEU A 412 6.02 6.50 28.24
N PHE A 413 6.32 7.34 27.24
CA PHE A 413 6.55 6.88 25.86
C PHE A 413 7.75 5.94 25.73
N ARG A 414 8.84 6.13 26.52
CA ARG A 414 9.98 5.19 26.57
C ARG A 414 9.63 3.85 27.20
N ARG A 415 8.83 3.83 28.27
CA ARG A 415 8.30 2.60 28.89
C ARG A 415 7.43 1.81 27.91
N TRP A 416 6.56 2.50 27.17
CA TRP A 416 5.76 1.89 26.10
C TRP A 416 6.62 1.37 24.95
N ALA A 417 7.64 2.12 24.51
CA ALA A 417 8.57 1.67 23.48
C ALA A 417 9.29 0.36 23.89
N LEU A 418 9.80 0.29 25.12
CA LEU A 418 10.47 -0.90 25.65
C LEU A 418 9.51 -2.11 25.76
N ALA A 419 8.29 -1.91 26.24
CA ALA A 419 7.29 -2.98 26.34
C ALA A 419 6.89 -3.52 24.95
N LEU A 420 6.61 -2.63 23.99
CA LEU A 420 6.28 -3.00 22.60
C LEU A 420 7.45 -3.69 21.90
N LEU A 421 8.70 -3.28 22.17
CA LEU A 421 9.90 -3.91 21.64
C LEU A 421 10.06 -5.35 22.17
N ILE A 422 9.94 -5.55 23.49
CA ILE A 422 10.07 -6.87 24.11
C ILE A 422 9.00 -7.83 23.57
N ILE A 423 7.73 -7.41 23.54
CA ILE A 423 6.64 -8.25 23.02
C ILE A 423 6.84 -8.50 21.52
N GLY A 424 7.18 -7.47 20.75
CA GLY A 424 7.41 -7.58 19.29
C GLY A 424 8.57 -8.50 18.91
N LEU A 425 9.62 -8.58 19.74
CA LEU A 425 10.69 -9.56 19.58
C LEU A 425 10.25 -10.98 19.94
N ILE A 426 9.54 -11.16 21.07
CA ILE A 426 9.04 -12.48 21.50
C ILE A 426 8.04 -13.07 20.49
N THR A 427 7.15 -12.26 19.93
CA THR A 427 6.14 -12.70 18.97
C THR A 427 6.53 -12.50 17.50
N LEU A 428 7.76 -12.02 17.24
CA LEU A 428 8.29 -11.70 15.91
C LEU A 428 7.35 -10.83 15.05
N SER A 429 6.60 -9.91 15.68
CA SER A 429 5.60 -9.08 15.01
C SER A 429 6.21 -7.77 14.49
N PRO A 430 6.26 -7.54 13.16
CA PRO A 430 6.87 -6.33 12.60
C PRO A 430 6.10 -5.05 12.98
N PHE A 431 4.78 -5.13 13.17
CA PHE A 431 3.96 -3.97 13.55
C PHE A 431 4.16 -3.57 15.01
N LEU A 432 4.44 -4.50 15.93
CA LEU A 432 4.82 -4.16 17.31
C LEU A 432 6.20 -3.50 17.37
N LEU A 433 7.16 -3.99 16.59
CA LEU A 433 8.49 -3.37 16.45
C LEU A 433 8.39 -1.95 15.84
N PHE A 434 7.53 -1.76 14.85
CA PHE A 434 7.25 -0.44 14.27
C PHE A 434 6.54 0.51 15.26
N ALA A 435 5.56 0.01 16.02
CA ALA A 435 4.93 0.79 17.10
C ALA A 435 5.92 1.16 18.22
N ALA A 436 6.85 0.27 18.56
CA ALA A 436 7.94 0.55 19.50
C ALA A 436 8.85 1.68 19.00
N LEU A 437 9.26 1.63 17.71
CA LEU A 437 10.06 2.67 17.06
C LEU A 437 9.33 4.02 17.03
N ILE A 438 8.04 4.04 16.69
CA ILE A 438 7.19 5.24 16.77
C ILE A 438 7.19 5.77 18.20
N SER A 439 6.90 4.94 19.20
CA SER A 439 6.87 5.35 20.62
C SER A 439 8.21 5.91 21.08
N PHE A 440 9.33 5.34 20.61
CA PHE A 440 10.68 5.82 20.90
C PHE A 440 10.95 7.19 20.28
N ILE A 441 10.66 7.38 18.99
CA ILE A 441 10.84 8.67 18.28
C ILE A 441 9.96 9.77 18.90
N LEU A 442 8.67 9.46 19.15
CA LEU A 442 7.73 10.37 19.81
C LEU A 442 8.21 10.74 21.23
N SER A 443 8.96 9.87 21.90
CA SER A 443 9.57 10.21 23.18
C SER A 443 10.61 11.33 23.09
N PHE A 444 11.28 11.58 21.95
CA PHE A 444 12.22 12.69 21.84
C PHE A 444 11.54 14.01 21.44
N THR A 445 10.56 13.93 20.53
CA THR A 445 9.88 15.08 19.91
C THR A 445 8.77 15.70 20.77
N LEU A 446 8.33 15.05 21.84
CA LEU A 446 7.28 15.55 22.75
C LEU A 446 7.63 16.94 23.32
N LYS A 447 6.97 17.98 22.79
CA LYS A 447 6.99 19.39 23.22
C LYS A 447 5.53 19.91 23.35
N PRO A 448 4.92 19.84 24.55
CA PRO A 448 3.58 20.38 24.77
C PRO A 448 3.50 21.90 24.66
N LEU A 449 2.29 22.41 24.41
CA LEU A 449 2.01 23.84 24.42
C LEU A 449 2.16 24.43 25.83
N THR A 450 2.79 25.60 25.94
CA THR A 450 2.73 26.43 27.16
C THR A 450 1.33 27.01 27.33
N ASP A 451 1.08 27.71 28.44
CA ASP A 451 -0.21 28.41 28.62
C ASP A 451 -0.40 29.54 27.59
N LYS A 452 0.69 30.18 27.14
CA LYS A 452 0.66 31.10 25.99
C LYS A 452 0.23 30.39 24.70
N GLY A 453 0.85 29.24 24.39
CA GLY A 453 0.50 28.44 23.22
C GLY A 453 -0.92 27.87 23.27
N LEU A 454 -1.39 27.48 24.44
CA LEU A 454 -2.77 27.02 24.67
C LEU A 454 -3.77 28.18 24.55
N ALA A 455 -3.44 29.36 25.06
CA ALA A 455 -4.26 30.57 24.89
C ALA A 455 -4.37 30.98 23.42
N LEU A 456 -3.25 31.05 22.68
CA LEU A 456 -3.25 31.29 21.24
C LEU A 456 -4.05 30.21 20.48
N ARG A 457 -3.89 28.93 20.86
CA ARG A 457 -4.67 27.83 20.26
C ARG A 457 -6.17 27.95 20.51
N ARG A 458 -6.57 28.41 21.70
CA ARG A 458 -7.97 28.69 22.05
C ARG A 458 -8.50 29.88 21.24
N TYR A 459 -7.75 30.97 21.16
CA TYR A 459 -8.09 32.17 20.38
C TYR A 459 -8.29 31.82 18.90
N LEU A 460 -7.36 31.09 18.29
CA LEU A 460 -7.44 30.64 16.89
C LEU A 460 -8.67 29.75 16.63
N MET A 461 -9.11 28.94 17.61
CA MET A 461 -10.36 28.18 17.49
C MET A 461 -11.61 29.04 17.73
N GLY A 462 -11.53 30.12 18.51
CA GLY A 462 -12.57 31.13 18.59
C GLY A 462 -12.78 31.87 17.26
N LEU A 463 -11.69 32.16 16.56
CA LEU A 463 -11.69 32.80 15.24
C LEU A 463 -12.19 31.84 14.14
N ASP A 464 -11.86 30.55 14.23
CA ASP A 464 -12.43 29.48 13.40
C ASP A 464 -13.96 29.35 13.58
N ILE A 465 -14.48 29.47 14.82
CA ILE A 465 -15.93 29.51 15.09
C ILE A 465 -16.59 30.73 14.45
N TYR A 466 -15.97 31.92 14.56
CA TYR A 466 -16.45 33.14 13.91
C TYR A 466 -16.47 33.04 12.38
N ILE A 467 -15.38 32.58 11.77
CA ILE A 467 -15.29 32.41 10.30
C ILE A 467 -16.30 31.38 9.80
N LYS A 468 -16.52 30.28 10.55
CA LYS A 468 -17.55 29.29 10.26
C LYS A 468 -18.99 29.79 10.42
N ALA A 469 -19.22 30.93 11.08
CA ALA A 469 -20.55 31.49 11.21
C ALA A 469 -21.09 32.02 9.86
N ALA A 470 -20.20 32.50 8.97
CA ALA A 470 -20.36 32.75 7.51
C ALA A 470 -21.54 33.60 6.99
N GLU A 471 -22.53 33.90 7.82
CA GLU A 471 -23.79 34.58 7.51
C GLU A 471 -23.79 35.96 8.18
N VAL A 472 -24.08 37.03 7.44
CA VAL A 472 -23.95 38.42 7.95
C VAL A 472 -24.83 38.64 9.19
N ASP A 473 -26.07 38.15 9.19
CA ASP A 473 -26.98 38.31 10.32
C ASP A 473 -26.56 37.49 11.55
N ARG A 474 -25.84 36.39 11.33
CA ARG A 474 -25.26 35.56 12.40
C ARG A 474 -23.99 36.17 12.98
N ILE A 475 -23.17 36.79 12.14
CA ILE A 475 -22.04 37.63 12.53
C ILE A 475 -22.52 38.84 13.35
N ARG A 476 -23.57 39.53 12.89
CA ARG A 476 -24.24 40.62 13.64
C ARG A 476 -24.82 40.14 14.98
N MET A 477 -25.45 38.97 15.02
CA MET A 477 -25.96 38.37 16.28
C MET A 477 -24.83 38.02 17.26
N LEU A 478 -23.70 37.52 16.77
CA LEU A 478 -22.51 37.26 17.59
C LEU A 478 -21.82 38.56 18.04
N GLN A 479 -21.98 39.66 17.32
CA GLN A 479 -21.50 41.00 17.69
C GLN A 479 -22.57 41.85 18.43
N GLY A 480 -23.66 41.21 18.88
CA GLY A 480 -24.77 41.87 19.56
C GLY A 480 -24.37 42.49 20.91
N PRO A 481 -25.11 43.52 21.37
CA PRO A 481 -24.79 44.22 22.63
C PRO A 481 -24.85 43.30 23.86
N ASP A 482 -25.65 42.23 23.81
CA ASP A 482 -25.85 41.28 24.91
C ASP A 482 -24.89 40.07 24.86
N THR A 483 -24.08 39.93 23.80
CA THR A 483 -23.29 38.70 23.52
C THR A 483 -21.78 38.90 23.43
N ALA A 484 -21.28 40.14 23.30
CA ALA A 484 -19.86 40.42 23.08
C ALA A 484 -19.20 41.22 24.22
N GLU A 485 -18.21 40.60 24.90
CA GLU A 485 -17.25 41.32 25.73
C GLU A 485 -16.31 42.14 24.82
N LYS A 486 -16.32 43.47 24.94
CA LYS A 486 -15.90 44.38 23.87
C LYS A 486 -14.37 44.46 23.67
N VAL A 487 -13.83 43.62 22.78
CA VAL A 487 -12.45 43.71 22.27
C VAL A 487 -12.40 44.41 20.89
N GLY A 488 -12.77 45.68 20.86
CA GLY A 488 -12.80 46.50 19.63
C GLY A 488 -13.70 47.72 19.76
N ALA A 489 -13.54 48.68 18.84
CA ALA A 489 -14.48 49.79 18.73
C ALA A 489 -15.88 49.27 18.33
N SER A 490 -16.94 49.97 18.72
CA SER A 490 -18.31 49.63 18.33
C SER A 490 -18.50 49.86 16.83
N LEU A 491 -18.40 48.78 16.06
CA LEU A 491 -18.75 48.75 14.66
C LEU A 491 -20.26 48.98 14.51
N ASP A 492 -20.69 49.85 13.59
CA ASP A 492 -22.10 49.93 13.21
C ASP A 492 -22.42 48.77 12.25
N PRO A 493 -23.37 47.87 12.58
CA PRO A 493 -23.78 46.79 11.69
C PRO A 493 -24.26 47.22 10.30
N ASN A 494 -24.59 48.50 10.10
CA ASN A 494 -25.07 49.07 8.85
C ASN A 494 -24.01 49.86 8.06
N ASP A 495 -22.80 50.07 8.61
CA ASP A 495 -21.69 50.66 7.85
C ASP A 495 -20.97 49.57 7.03
N SER A 496 -21.37 49.45 5.76
CA SER A 496 -20.75 48.53 4.81
C SER A 496 -19.24 48.76 4.61
N GLY A 497 -18.73 49.99 4.81
CA GLY A 497 -17.30 50.29 4.71
C GLY A 497 -16.50 49.79 5.92
N GLN A 498 -17.09 49.81 7.11
CA GLN A 498 -16.52 49.14 8.30
C GLN A 498 -16.53 47.61 8.15
N LEU A 499 -17.59 47.05 7.55
CA LEU A 499 -17.69 45.62 7.25
C LEU A 499 -16.63 45.16 6.23
N VAL A 500 -16.38 45.91 5.14
CA VAL A 500 -15.29 45.62 4.19
C VAL A 500 -13.96 45.43 4.93
N LYS A 501 -13.56 46.41 5.75
CA LYS A 501 -12.29 46.39 6.48
C LYS A 501 -12.18 45.24 7.49
N LEU A 502 -13.30 44.83 8.09
CA LEU A 502 -13.33 43.63 8.95
C LEU A 502 -13.16 42.34 8.12
N TYR A 503 -13.85 42.22 7.00
CA TYR A 503 -13.76 41.04 6.13
C TYR A 503 -12.38 40.89 5.49
N GLU A 504 -11.76 41.98 5.03
CA GLU A 504 -10.36 42.03 4.58
C GLU A 504 -9.42 41.55 5.69
N ARG A 505 -9.51 42.14 6.88
CA ARG A 505 -8.66 41.78 8.02
C ARG A 505 -8.77 40.30 8.41
N VAL A 506 -9.94 39.68 8.25
CA VAL A 506 -10.16 38.26 8.58
C VAL A 506 -9.84 37.31 7.40
N LEU A 507 -9.74 37.84 6.17
CA LEU A 507 -9.53 37.05 4.94
C LEU A 507 -8.31 36.11 4.99
N PRO A 508 -7.12 36.50 5.51
CA PRO A 508 -5.99 35.57 5.64
C PRO A 508 -6.34 34.34 6.48
N TYR A 509 -7.02 34.54 7.61
CA TYR A 509 -7.43 33.45 8.49
C TYR A 509 -8.59 32.63 7.89
N ALA A 510 -9.45 33.23 7.06
CA ALA A 510 -10.43 32.48 6.28
C ALA A 510 -9.76 31.55 5.25
N ILE A 511 -8.65 31.96 4.62
CA ILE A 511 -7.85 31.08 3.73
C ILE A 511 -7.17 29.97 4.55
N PHE A 512 -6.57 30.31 5.69
CA PHE A 512 -5.94 29.36 6.62
C PHE A 512 -6.90 28.24 7.06
N PHE A 513 -8.17 28.58 7.35
CA PHE A 513 -9.24 27.62 7.69
C PHE A 513 -10.00 27.05 6.48
N GLY A 514 -9.52 27.25 5.25
CA GLY A 514 -10.09 26.65 4.03
C GLY A 514 -11.47 27.19 3.61
N ARG A 515 -11.85 28.37 4.11
CA ARG A 515 -13.13 29.06 3.87
C ARG A 515 -13.04 30.19 2.85
N GLU A 516 -11.90 30.29 2.16
CA GLU A 516 -11.59 31.30 1.13
C GLU A 516 -12.74 31.59 0.16
N LYS A 517 -13.42 30.56 -0.38
CA LYS A 517 -14.47 30.70 -1.41
C LYS A 517 -15.74 31.35 -0.88
N GLU A 518 -16.09 31.06 0.37
CA GLU A 518 -17.26 31.63 1.05
C GLU A 518 -16.97 33.09 1.42
N TRP A 519 -15.80 33.34 1.99
CA TRP A 519 -15.38 34.67 2.46
C TRP A 519 -15.18 35.68 1.32
N THR A 520 -14.53 35.25 0.24
CA THR A 520 -14.20 36.11 -0.91
C THR A 520 -15.42 36.45 -1.75
N LYS A 521 -16.41 35.55 -1.83
CA LYS A 521 -17.71 35.87 -2.41
C LYS A 521 -18.39 37.01 -1.65
N ARG A 522 -18.45 36.93 -0.32
CA ARG A 522 -19.03 38.00 0.52
C ARG A 522 -18.27 39.31 0.41
N LEU A 523 -16.94 39.27 0.41
CA LEU A 523 -16.12 40.46 0.23
C LEU A 523 -16.36 41.13 -1.14
N GLY A 524 -16.51 40.35 -2.21
CA GLY A 524 -16.91 40.86 -3.54
C GLY A 524 -18.34 41.44 -3.57
N GLU A 525 -19.28 40.83 -2.84
CA GLU A 525 -20.64 41.38 -2.65
C GLU A 525 -20.57 42.77 -1.95
N PHE A 526 -19.73 42.94 -0.93
CA PHE A 526 -19.54 44.24 -0.25
C PHE A 526 -18.84 45.30 -1.11
N TYR A 527 -17.74 44.98 -1.81
CA TYR A 527 -17.10 45.91 -2.75
C TYR A 527 -18.08 46.42 -3.82
N THR A 528 -18.93 45.53 -4.34
CA THR A 528 -19.98 45.88 -5.33
C THR A 528 -21.03 46.83 -4.74
N GLN A 529 -21.36 46.69 -3.45
CA GLN A 529 -22.32 47.57 -2.75
C GLN A 529 -21.73 48.92 -2.35
N THR A 530 -20.44 48.99 -1.99
CA THR A 530 -19.76 50.23 -1.58
C THR A 530 -19.16 51.02 -2.73
N GLY A 531 -19.03 50.42 -3.92
CA GLY A 531 -18.31 51.01 -5.05
C GLY A 531 -16.79 51.06 -4.85
N GLN A 532 -16.26 50.33 -3.86
CA GLN A 532 -14.84 50.30 -3.53
C GLN A 532 -14.13 49.10 -4.19
N SER A 533 -12.81 49.16 -4.22
CA SER A 533 -11.92 48.07 -4.65
C SER A 533 -10.85 47.83 -3.58
N PRO A 534 -10.30 46.60 -3.46
CA PRO A 534 -9.16 46.34 -2.58
C PRO A 534 -7.97 47.22 -2.94
N GLU A 535 -7.43 47.98 -1.99
CA GLU A 535 -6.20 48.78 -2.20
C GLU A 535 -4.95 47.92 -2.38
N TRP A 536 -5.02 46.65 -1.97
CA TRP A 536 -3.93 45.67 -1.95
C TRP A 536 -3.88 44.73 -3.17
N TYR A 537 -4.83 44.85 -4.11
CA TYR A 537 -4.89 44.05 -5.35
C TYR A 537 -5.17 44.95 -6.56
N SER A 538 -4.27 44.96 -7.53
CA SER A 538 -4.46 45.64 -8.81
C SER A 538 -4.53 44.63 -9.97
N GLY A 539 -5.49 44.80 -10.87
CA GLY A 539 -5.75 43.86 -11.96
C GLY A 539 -6.71 44.40 -13.01
N SER A 540 -6.90 43.66 -14.10
CA SER A 540 -7.60 44.16 -15.30
C SER A 540 -9.13 44.15 -15.22
N SER A 541 -9.71 43.87 -14.05
CA SER A 541 -11.16 43.83 -13.81
C SER A 541 -11.47 44.08 -12.33
N THR A 542 -12.73 44.39 -12.01
CA THR A 542 -13.19 44.51 -10.62
C THR A 542 -13.01 43.21 -9.84
N PHE A 543 -12.75 43.31 -8.54
CA PHE A 543 -12.38 42.17 -7.69
C PHE A 543 -13.35 40.99 -7.82
N ASN A 544 -12.81 39.83 -8.17
CA ASN A 544 -13.59 38.63 -8.46
C ASN A 544 -13.04 37.41 -7.72
N ALA A 545 -13.90 36.70 -6.98
CA ALA A 545 -13.54 35.52 -6.19
C ALA A 545 -12.89 34.40 -7.03
N VAL A 546 -13.18 34.30 -8.34
CA VAL A 546 -12.57 33.31 -9.25
C VAL A 546 -11.14 33.68 -9.63
N ALA A 547 -10.85 34.98 -9.81
CA ALA A 547 -9.50 35.49 -10.00
C ALA A 547 -8.69 35.31 -8.71
N PHE A 548 -9.26 35.70 -7.56
CA PHE A 548 -8.62 35.58 -6.26
C PHE A 548 -8.33 34.12 -5.85
N SER A 549 -9.25 33.18 -6.06
CA SER A 549 -8.99 31.75 -5.84
C SER A 549 -7.93 31.19 -6.83
N SER A 550 -7.83 31.77 -8.03
CA SER A 550 -6.73 31.46 -8.95
C SER A 550 -5.39 32.00 -8.42
N ALA A 551 -5.35 33.20 -7.82
CA ALA A 551 -4.16 33.76 -7.16
C ALA A 551 -3.67 32.87 -6.00
N ILE A 552 -4.55 32.48 -5.07
CA ILE A 552 -4.24 31.52 -3.99
C ILE A 552 -3.66 30.22 -4.55
N SER A 553 -4.21 29.72 -5.67
CA SER A 553 -3.67 28.51 -6.31
C SER A 553 -2.26 28.73 -6.86
N SER A 554 -1.99 29.85 -7.54
CA SER A 554 -0.66 30.21 -8.02
C SER A 554 0.37 30.38 -6.89
N PHE A 555 -0.02 31.00 -5.77
CA PHE A 555 0.83 31.12 -4.57
C PHE A 555 1.13 29.74 -3.97
N SER A 556 0.13 28.86 -3.95
CA SER A 556 0.28 27.48 -3.48
C SER A 556 1.16 26.64 -4.41
N TYR A 557 1.16 26.91 -5.73
CA TYR A 557 2.06 26.29 -6.68
C TYR A 557 3.52 26.78 -6.56
N ALA A 558 3.76 28.02 -6.12
CA ALA A 558 5.09 28.48 -5.73
C ALA A 558 5.62 27.76 -4.46
N ALA A 559 4.73 27.12 -3.69
CA ALA A 559 5.07 26.34 -2.50
C ALA A 559 4.99 24.81 -2.68
N SER A 560 4.52 24.29 -3.83
CA SER A 560 4.18 22.86 -3.98
C SER A 560 5.28 22.02 -4.66
N SER A 561 6.29 21.62 -3.90
CA SER A 561 7.29 20.61 -4.29
C SER A 561 7.05 19.22 -3.64
N SER A 562 5.88 18.98 -3.01
CA SER A 562 5.65 17.80 -2.15
C SER A 562 4.33 17.03 -2.37
N SER A 563 4.43 15.93 -3.15
CA SER A 563 3.60 14.70 -3.10
C SER A 563 2.11 14.69 -3.55
N GLY A 564 1.66 13.52 -4.07
CA GLY A 564 0.26 13.17 -4.40
C GLY A 564 0.14 11.74 -4.98
N SER A 565 -1.06 11.14 -5.01
CA SER A 565 -1.35 9.80 -5.61
C SER A 565 -2.86 9.46 -5.68
N SER A 566 -3.27 8.44 -6.45
CA SER A 566 -4.66 7.95 -6.64
C SER A 566 -4.73 6.43 -7.00
N SER A 567 -5.91 5.78 -7.01
CA SER A 567 -6.04 4.28 -7.09
C SER A 567 -7.39 3.70 -7.58
N SER A 568 -7.42 2.42 -7.99
CA SER A 568 -8.58 1.54 -8.35
C SER A 568 -8.19 0.03 -8.22
N SER A 569 -8.95 -1.05 -8.51
CA SER A 569 -10.27 -1.26 -9.17
C SER A 569 -11.15 -2.39 -8.52
N SER A 570 -11.48 -3.52 -9.20
CA SER A 570 -12.70 -4.34 -8.88
C SER A 570 -12.79 -5.83 -9.33
N SER A 571 -13.33 -6.70 -8.44
CA SER A 571 -14.31 -7.85 -8.61
C SER A 571 -14.07 -9.14 -9.46
N GLY A 572 -14.57 -10.31 -8.98
CA GLY A 572 -14.90 -11.54 -9.79
C GLY A 572 -15.08 -12.89 -9.02
N GLY A 573 -15.84 -13.89 -9.55
CA GLY A 573 -15.96 -15.29 -9.03
C GLY A 573 -17.08 -16.20 -9.63
N SER A 574 -16.88 -17.55 -9.71
CA SER A 574 -17.84 -18.57 -10.28
C SER A 574 -17.49 -20.06 -9.93
N SER A 575 -18.21 -21.08 -10.46
CA SER A 575 -17.97 -22.56 -10.33
C SER A 575 -18.81 -23.38 -11.38
N GLY A 576 -18.74 -24.71 -11.62
CA GLY A 576 -17.91 -25.85 -11.15
C GLY A 576 -18.50 -27.25 -11.57
N GLY A 577 -17.69 -28.34 -11.66
CA GLY A 577 -18.15 -29.73 -12.01
C GLY A 577 -16.99 -30.73 -12.31
N GLY A 578 -17.16 -32.06 -12.14
CA GLY A 578 -16.04 -33.05 -12.03
C GLY A 578 -15.90 -34.13 -13.13
N SER A 579 -14.67 -34.65 -13.34
CA SER A 579 -14.26 -35.48 -14.51
C SER A 579 -12.78 -35.95 -14.44
N SER A 580 -12.19 -36.45 -15.56
CA SER A 580 -10.72 -36.50 -15.78
C SER A 580 -10.02 -35.22 -15.35
N GLY A 581 -8.78 -35.30 -14.85
CA GLY A 581 -8.09 -34.14 -14.27
C GLY A 581 -8.62 -33.73 -12.89
N GLY A 582 -9.32 -34.64 -12.20
CA GLY A 582 -9.80 -34.48 -10.83
C GLY A 582 -9.04 -35.32 -9.78
N GLY A 583 -7.91 -35.92 -10.19
CA GLY A 583 -7.03 -36.74 -9.38
C GLY A 583 -6.10 -35.92 -8.47
N GLY A 584 -5.17 -36.61 -7.80
CA GLY A 584 -4.15 -35.98 -6.94
C GLY A 584 -2.76 -35.87 -7.53
N GLY A 585 -2.49 -36.62 -8.60
CA GLY A 585 -1.20 -36.62 -9.30
C GLY A 585 -1.16 -35.67 -10.49
N GLY A 586 -0.20 -35.88 -11.39
CA GLY A 586 -0.27 -35.35 -12.75
C GLY A 586 -0.56 -33.85 -12.85
N GLY A 587 0.41 -33.01 -12.48
CA GLY A 587 0.34 -31.58 -12.82
C GLY A 587 0.54 -31.39 -14.33
N GLY A 588 1.79 -31.23 -14.77
CA GLY A 588 2.11 -31.21 -16.20
C GLY A 588 3.51 -30.70 -16.49
N GLY A 589 3.65 -29.82 -17.48
CA GLY A 589 4.96 -29.33 -17.90
C GLY A 589 4.99 -28.60 -19.25
N GLY A 590 6.20 -28.40 -19.76
CA GLY A 590 6.50 -27.80 -21.05
C GLY A 590 8.00 -27.50 -21.17
N GLY A 591 8.38 -26.62 -22.08
CA GLY A 591 9.77 -26.18 -22.20
C GLY A 591 9.98 -24.80 -21.58
N TRP A 592 11.23 -24.55 -21.20
CA TRP A 592 11.75 -23.25 -20.76
C TRP A 592 13.03 -22.88 -21.50
#